data_AF-A0A6I3CA97-F1
#
_entry.id   AF-A0A6I3CA97-F1
#
_cell.length_a   1.000
_cell.length_b   1.000
_cell.length_c   1.000
_cell.angle_alpha   90.00
_cell.angle_beta   90.00
_cell.angle_gamma   90.00
#
_symmetry.space_group_name_H-M   'P 1'
#
loop_
_entity.id
_entity.type
_entity.pdbx_description
1 polymer ?
#
loop_
_entity_poly.entity_id
_entity_poly.type
_entity_poly.pdbx_seq_one_letter_code
_entity_poly.pdbx_strand_id
1 'polypeptide(L)'
;MAVIDETQAGLLHQTGEGAQELRPRSELSAKELLREVGAVLRMSEAEAAKYAAGTGDNEYHDDQTMIINMGPQHPSTHGVLRLMLELQGETVLRCKPIIGYLHTGMEKTGETLTYMQGGTNVTRMDYVSPLNNELVFSLAVEKLLGIDGDIPERAVWMRMLLSELNRMSSHLLFMA
;
A
#
# COMPACT_ATOMS: atom_id res chain seq x y z
N MET A 1 -36.63 -8.80 -22.51
CA MET A 1 -35.21 -8.76 -22.91
C MET A 1 -34.96 -7.46 -23.70
N ALA A 2 -34.94 -6.31 -23.00
CA ALA A 2 -34.49 -4.97 -23.45
C ALA A 2 -34.99 -3.83 -22.50
N VAL A 3 -35.00 -4.02 -21.17
CA VAL A 3 -35.38 -2.95 -20.21
C VAL A 3 -34.36 -2.82 -19.06
N ILE A 4 -33.34 -3.68 -19.01
CA ILE A 4 -32.42 -3.79 -17.85
C ILE A 4 -31.11 -2.99 -18.07
N ASP A 5 -30.84 -2.51 -19.29
CA ASP A 5 -29.51 -2.00 -19.68
C ASP A 5 -29.28 -0.51 -19.35
N GLU A 6 -30.26 0.37 -19.64
CA GLU A 6 -30.09 1.83 -19.44
C GLU A 6 -30.01 2.24 -17.96
N THR A 7 -30.65 1.49 -17.05
CA THR A 7 -30.63 1.79 -15.61
C THR A 7 -29.34 1.31 -14.94
N GLN A 8 -28.79 0.15 -15.33
CA GLN A 8 -27.49 -0.31 -14.82
C GLN A 8 -26.34 0.58 -15.29
N ALA A 9 -26.33 0.99 -16.56
CA ALA A 9 -25.29 1.88 -17.09
C ALA A 9 -25.30 3.26 -16.40
N GLY A 10 -26.48 3.82 -16.14
CA GLY A 10 -26.62 5.07 -15.39
C GLY A 10 -26.19 4.95 -13.92
N LEU A 11 -26.47 3.83 -13.27
CA LEU A 11 -26.03 3.54 -11.91
C LEU A 11 -24.52 3.32 -11.83
N LEU A 12 -23.93 2.54 -12.74
CA LEU A 12 -22.48 2.34 -12.84
C LEU A 12 -21.73 3.65 -13.05
N HIS A 13 -22.28 4.58 -13.83
CA HIS A 13 -21.68 5.91 -13.99
C HIS A 13 -21.72 6.75 -12.70
N GLN A 14 -22.73 6.57 -11.85
CA GLN A 14 -22.91 7.33 -10.60
C GLN A 14 -22.21 6.72 -9.39
N THR A 15 -22.07 5.39 -9.36
CA THR A 15 -21.51 4.64 -8.22
C THR A 15 -20.18 3.97 -8.54
N GLY A 16 -19.73 4.03 -9.79
CA GLY A 16 -18.54 3.35 -10.25
C GLY A 16 -17.26 4.02 -9.77
N GLU A 17 -16.31 3.21 -9.31
CA GLU A 17 -15.01 3.67 -8.83
C GLU A 17 -13.90 3.50 -9.89
N GLY A 18 -14.30 3.17 -11.12
CA GLY A 18 -13.45 3.07 -12.29
C GLY A 18 -12.31 2.07 -12.08
N ALA A 19 -11.06 2.55 -12.23
CA ALA A 19 -9.86 1.71 -12.12
C ALA A 19 -9.66 1.07 -10.73
N GLN A 20 -10.36 1.55 -9.71
CA GLN A 20 -10.24 1.01 -8.36
C GLN A 20 -11.03 -0.28 -8.19
N GLU A 21 -12.09 -0.52 -8.96
CA GLU A 21 -12.96 -1.71 -8.82
C GLU A 21 -12.23 -3.04 -9.06
N LEU A 22 -12.73 -4.10 -8.44
CA LEU A 22 -12.27 -5.46 -8.67
C LEU A 22 -12.97 -6.00 -9.94
N ARG A 23 -12.22 -6.15 -11.03
CA ARG A 23 -12.80 -6.61 -12.31
C ARG A 23 -12.95 -8.14 -12.37
N PRO A 24 -13.85 -8.66 -13.23
CA PRO A 24 -13.96 -10.09 -13.49
C PRO A 24 -12.62 -10.69 -13.95
N ARG A 25 -12.36 -11.95 -13.58
CA ARG A 25 -11.09 -12.64 -13.89
C ARG A 25 -10.84 -12.76 -15.39
N SER A 26 -11.89 -12.91 -16.17
CA SER A 26 -11.87 -12.98 -17.64
C SER A 26 -11.40 -11.70 -18.33
N GLU A 27 -11.46 -10.56 -17.63
CA GLU A 27 -11.12 -9.24 -18.19
C GLU A 27 -9.76 -8.72 -17.71
N LEU A 28 -9.08 -9.48 -16.84
CA LEU A 28 -7.79 -9.09 -16.26
C LEU A 28 -6.62 -9.66 -17.04
N SER A 29 -5.58 -8.84 -17.23
CA SER A 29 -4.30 -9.35 -17.68
C SER A 29 -3.60 -10.15 -16.58
N ALA A 30 -2.72 -11.09 -16.96
CA ALA A 30 -1.93 -11.88 -16.00
C ALA A 30 -1.16 -11.00 -14.99
N LYS A 31 -0.69 -9.82 -15.43
CA LYS A 31 0.06 -8.88 -14.58
C LYS A 31 -0.83 -8.18 -13.55
N GLU A 32 -2.07 -7.86 -13.91
CA GLU A 32 -3.04 -7.25 -12.98
C GLU A 32 -3.52 -8.28 -11.98
N LEU A 33 -3.78 -9.51 -12.45
CA LEU A 33 -4.13 -10.63 -11.57
C LEU A 33 -3.03 -10.90 -10.54
N LEU A 34 -1.75 -10.88 -10.94
CA LEU A 34 -0.62 -11.02 -10.00
C LEU A 34 -0.59 -9.93 -8.92
N ARG A 35 -0.97 -8.69 -9.25
CA ARG A 35 -1.03 -7.59 -8.28
C ARG A 35 -2.20 -7.76 -7.30
N GLU A 36 -3.32 -8.28 -7.78
CA GLU A 36 -4.55 -8.47 -6.99
C GLU A 36 -4.58 -9.81 -6.21
N VAL A 37 -3.75 -10.79 -6.55
CA VAL A 37 -3.58 -12.06 -5.82
C VAL A 37 -2.45 -11.98 -4.78
N GLY A 38 -1.72 -10.86 -4.74
CA GLY A 38 -0.40 -10.68 -4.11
C GLY A 38 -0.26 -10.83 -2.59
N ALA A 39 -1.15 -11.53 -1.90
CA ALA A 39 -0.93 -11.99 -0.52
C ALA A 39 -0.54 -13.48 -0.41
N VAL A 40 -0.68 -14.27 -1.48
CA VAL A 40 -0.29 -15.68 -1.49
C VAL A 40 1.02 -15.86 -2.27
N LEU A 41 2.00 -16.48 -1.61
CA LEU A 41 3.37 -16.70 -2.05
C LEU A 41 3.52 -17.12 -3.53
N ARG A 42 4.43 -16.42 -4.24
CA ARG A 42 5.16 -16.87 -5.44
C ARG A 42 4.36 -17.59 -6.54
N MET A 43 3.27 -17.00 -7.03
CA MET A 43 2.70 -17.43 -8.32
C MET A 43 3.62 -17.01 -9.47
N SER A 44 4.01 -17.94 -10.34
CA SER A 44 4.79 -17.61 -11.54
C SER A 44 3.93 -16.89 -12.57
N GLU A 45 4.53 -16.06 -13.43
CA GLU A 45 3.81 -15.37 -14.51
C GLU A 45 3.05 -16.35 -15.43
N ALA A 46 3.60 -17.56 -15.61
CA ALA A 46 2.97 -18.62 -16.37
C ALA A 46 1.71 -19.18 -15.70
N GLU A 47 1.70 -19.32 -14.38
CA GLU A 47 0.51 -19.74 -13.61
C GLU A 47 -0.55 -18.65 -13.61
N ALA A 48 -0.15 -17.40 -13.40
CA ALA A 48 -1.05 -16.24 -13.49
C ALA A 48 -1.74 -16.13 -14.86
N ALA A 49 -1.00 -16.41 -15.94
CA ALA A 49 -1.54 -16.42 -17.29
C ALA A 49 -2.58 -17.53 -17.51
N LYS A 50 -2.39 -18.71 -16.91
CA LYS A 50 -3.39 -19.81 -16.98
C LYS A 50 -4.69 -19.43 -16.26
N TYR A 51 -4.59 -18.75 -15.12
CA TYR A 51 -5.76 -18.24 -14.39
C TYR A 51 -6.47 -17.12 -15.16
N ALA A 52 -5.73 -16.16 -15.73
CA ALA A 52 -6.31 -15.08 -16.55
C ALA A 52 -6.96 -15.62 -17.84
N ALA A 53 -6.39 -16.67 -18.44
CA ALA A 53 -6.94 -17.32 -19.62
C ALA A 53 -8.08 -18.31 -19.33
N GLY A 54 -8.48 -18.48 -18.06
CA GLY A 54 -9.54 -19.42 -17.66
C GLY A 54 -9.23 -20.89 -17.94
N THR A 55 -7.95 -21.23 -18.16
CA THR A 55 -7.47 -22.58 -18.54
C THR A 55 -6.73 -23.30 -17.40
N GLY A 56 -6.55 -22.64 -16.26
CA GLY A 56 -6.16 -23.31 -15.02
C GLY A 56 -7.33 -24.10 -14.45
N ASP A 57 -7.02 -25.11 -13.63
CA ASP A 57 -7.99 -25.87 -12.84
C ASP A 57 -8.64 -24.92 -11.81
N ASN A 58 -9.59 -24.10 -12.26
CA ASN A 58 -10.25 -23.12 -11.41
C ASN A 58 -11.35 -23.88 -10.66
N GLU A 59 -11.00 -24.40 -9.48
CA GLU A 59 -11.92 -25.11 -8.58
C GLU A 59 -13.09 -24.22 -8.12
N TYR A 60 -13.00 -22.91 -8.37
CA TYR A 60 -13.95 -21.89 -7.94
C TYR A 60 -14.67 -21.26 -9.13
N HIS A 61 -15.99 -21.50 -9.22
CA HIS A 61 -16.87 -20.83 -10.16
C HIS A 61 -17.29 -19.44 -9.60
N ASP A 62 -17.34 -18.42 -10.46
CA ASP A 62 -17.64 -17.02 -10.08
C ASP A 62 -18.98 -16.87 -9.35
N ASP A 63 -19.95 -17.76 -9.61
CA ASP A 63 -21.28 -17.79 -8.99
C ASP A 63 -21.27 -18.18 -7.50
N GLN A 64 -20.13 -18.66 -6.97
CA GLN A 64 -19.93 -19.00 -5.56
C GLN A 64 -19.00 -18.03 -4.83
N THR A 65 -18.56 -16.97 -5.49
CA THR A 65 -17.65 -15.98 -4.91
C THR A 65 -18.40 -14.73 -4.44
N MET A 66 -17.91 -14.12 -3.37
CA MET A 66 -18.46 -12.89 -2.79
C MET A 66 -17.40 -11.80 -2.81
N ILE A 67 -17.77 -10.61 -3.29
CA ILE A 67 -16.92 -9.42 -3.16
C ILE A 67 -17.31 -8.67 -1.88
N ILE A 68 -16.36 -8.55 -0.95
CA ILE A 68 -16.51 -7.76 0.28
C ILE A 68 -15.58 -6.55 0.23
N ASN A 69 -16.13 -5.38 0.53
CA ASN A 69 -15.36 -4.17 0.69
C ASN A 69 -15.10 -3.86 2.17
N MET A 70 -13.86 -4.01 2.61
CA MET A 70 -13.41 -3.63 3.94
C MET A 70 -12.99 -2.16 3.90
N GLY A 71 -13.85 -1.29 4.42
CA GLY A 71 -13.72 0.15 4.30
C GLY A 71 -12.63 0.79 5.18
N PRO A 72 -12.27 2.06 4.90
CA PRO A 72 -11.19 2.77 5.58
C PRO A 72 -11.45 3.15 7.04
N GLN A 73 -12.69 2.95 7.51
CA GLN A 73 -13.09 3.16 8.91
C GLN A 73 -13.09 1.86 9.70
N HIS A 74 -12.70 0.73 9.09
CA HIS A 74 -12.71 -0.55 9.76
C HIS A 74 -11.62 -0.59 10.84
N PRO A 75 -11.93 -0.96 12.10
CA PRO A 75 -10.94 -0.91 13.20
C PRO A 75 -9.67 -1.72 12.94
N SER A 76 -9.79 -2.81 12.18
CA SER A 76 -8.66 -3.67 11.80
C SER A 76 -7.75 -3.10 10.71
N THR A 77 -8.07 -1.93 10.15
CA THR A 77 -7.14 -1.21 9.25
C THR A 77 -6.41 -0.17 10.08
N HIS A 78 -5.16 -0.45 10.47
CA HIS A 78 -4.31 0.53 11.16
C HIS A 78 -4.07 1.75 10.25
N GLY A 79 -4.87 2.80 10.43
CA GLY A 79 -4.88 3.98 9.57
C GLY A 79 -6.03 3.94 8.56
N VAL A 80 -5.81 4.49 7.37
CA VAL A 80 -6.84 4.62 6.32
C VAL A 80 -6.49 3.73 5.14
N LEU A 81 -6.97 2.49 5.18
CA LEU A 81 -6.77 1.48 4.15
C LEU A 81 -8.12 0.87 3.77
N ARG A 82 -8.37 0.74 2.48
CA ARG A 82 -9.54 0.02 1.98
C ARG A 82 -9.08 -1.24 1.25
N LEU A 83 -9.71 -2.37 1.56
CA LEU A 83 -9.42 -3.65 0.91
C LEU A 83 -10.68 -4.16 0.21
N MET A 84 -10.60 -4.39 -1.10
CA MET A 84 -11.64 -5.13 -1.81
C MET A 84 -11.22 -6.59 -1.94
N LEU A 85 -11.98 -7.46 -1.29
CA LEU A 85 -11.70 -8.88 -1.14
C LEU A 85 -12.69 -9.68 -1.99
N GLU A 86 -12.17 -10.62 -2.77
CA GLU A 86 -12.97 -11.70 -3.33
C GLU A 86 -12.80 -12.93 -2.44
N LEU A 87 -13.90 -13.41 -1.88
CA LEU A 87 -13.94 -14.51 -0.93
C LEU A 87 -14.74 -15.67 -1.49
N GLN A 88 -14.36 -16.87 -1.08
CA GLN A 88 -15.22 -18.05 -1.14
C GLN A 88 -15.31 -18.64 0.26
N GLY A 89 -16.47 -18.47 0.89
CA GLY A 89 -16.63 -18.77 2.32
C GLY A 89 -15.62 -17.97 3.16
N GLU A 90 -14.71 -18.67 3.84
CA GLU A 90 -13.66 -18.09 4.69
C GLU A 90 -12.32 -17.90 3.96
N THR A 91 -12.21 -18.38 2.71
CA THR A 91 -10.95 -18.32 1.95
C THR A 91 -10.89 -17.05 1.11
N VAL A 92 -9.80 -16.28 1.27
CA VAL A 92 -9.51 -15.12 0.42
C VAL A 92 -8.90 -15.58 -0.90
N LEU A 93 -9.58 -15.29 -2.01
CA LEU A 93 -9.11 -15.62 -3.35
C LEU A 93 -8.32 -14.46 -3.99
N ARG A 94 -8.81 -13.23 -3.86
CA ARG A 94 -8.15 -12.01 -4.34
C ARG A 94 -8.31 -10.88 -3.33
N CYS A 95 -7.33 -9.99 -3.28
CA CYS A 95 -7.35 -8.78 -2.47
C CYS A 95 -6.75 -7.61 -3.26
N LYS A 96 -7.54 -6.57 -3.48
CA LYS A 96 -7.09 -5.31 -4.06
C LYS A 96 -7.01 -4.24 -2.97
N PRO A 97 -5.80 -3.87 -2.50
CA PRO A 97 -5.64 -2.76 -1.59
C PRO A 97 -5.79 -1.43 -2.33
N ILE A 98 -6.74 -0.62 -1.90
CA ILE A 98 -6.89 0.78 -2.32
C ILE A 98 -6.16 1.65 -1.31
N ILE A 99 -5.08 2.28 -1.79
CA ILE A 99 -4.22 3.18 -1.03
C ILE A 99 -4.37 4.63 -1.53
N GLY A 100 -3.79 5.58 -0.80
CA GLY A 100 -3.74 6.98 -1.21
C GLY A 100 -4.67 7.91 -0.44
N TYR A 101 -5.51 7.40 0.47
CA TYR A 101 -6.33 8.22 1.37
C TYR A 101 -5.50 9.17 2.25
N LEU A 102 -4.26 8.80 2.55
CA LEU A 102 -3.31 9.64 3.31
C LEU A 102 -2.26 10.31 2.41
N HIS A 103 -2.45 10.32 1.08
CA HIS A 103 -1.51 10.97 0.18
C HIS A 103 -1.62 12.50 0.30
N THR A 104 -0.58 13.11 0.87
CA THR A 104 -0.52 14.56 1.13
C THR A 104 0.53 15.29 0.28
N GLY A 105 1.17 14.60 -0.67
CA GLY A 105 2.17 15.22 -1.55
C GLY A 105 3.45 15.66 -0.83
N MET A 106 3.91 14.90 0.17
CA MET A 106 5.10 15.25 0.97
C MET A 106 6.37 15.41 0.13
N GLU A 107 6.56 14.61 -0.91
CA GLU A 107 7.69 14.75 -1.85
C GLU A 107 7.63 16.08 -2.59
N LYS A 108 6.44 16.44 -3.10
CA LYS A 108 6.23 17.71 -3.80
C LYS A 108 6.44 18.91 -2.88
N THR A 109 5.99 18.81 -1.63
CA THR A 109 6.25 19.83 -0.61
C THR A 109 7.75 19.96 -0.38
N GLY A 110 8.47 18.83 -0.32
CA GLY A 110 9.92 18.77 -0.15
C GLY A 110 10.70 19.55 -1.19
N GLU A 111 10.23 19.63 -2.44
CA GLU A 111 10.89 20.42 -3.50
C GLU A 111 10.97 21.92 -3.19
N THR A 112 10.03 22.44 -2.39
CA THR A 112 9.96 23.87 -2.05
C THR A 112 10.65 24.21 -0.73
N LEU A 113 10.97 23.20 0.08
CA LEU A 113 11.54 23.38 1.41
C LEU A 113 13.06 23.44 1.33
N THR A 114 13.65 24.22 2.24
CA THR A 114 15.09 24.16 2.45
C THR A 114 15.48 22.84 3.12
N TYR A 115 16.73 22.39 2.97
CA TYR A 115 17.21 21.17 3.64
C TYR A 115 17.04 21.20 5.16
N MET A 116 17.16 22.37 5.80
CA MET A 116 16.90 22.51 7.25
C MET A 116 15.42 22.30 7.61
N GLN A 117 14.50 22.75 6.75
CA GLN A 117 13.06 22.52 6.95
C GLN A 117 12.65 21.10 6.56
N GLY A 118 13.40 20.45 5.65
CA GLY A 118 13.12 19.11 5.15
C GLY A 118 13.00 18.05 6.24
N GLY A 119 13.79 18.15 7.32
CA GLY A 119 13.68 17.26 8.49
C GLY A 119 12.25 17.19 9.05
N THR A 120 11.58 18.33 9.17
CA THR A 120 10.19 18.39 9.70
C THR A 120 9.13 17.83 8.75
N ASN A 121 9.46 17.71 7.45
CA ASN A 121 8.60 17.09 6.45
C ASN A 121 8.74 15.56 6.49
N VAL A 122 9.96 15.05 6.53
CA VAL A 122 10.23 13.59 6.51
C VAL A 122 9.83 12.90 7.82
N THR A 123 9.79 13.62 8.95
CA THR A 123 9.33 13.07 10.24
C THR A 123 7.89 12.55 10.18
N ARG A 124 7.09 13.03 9.23
CA ARG A 124 5.68 12.67 9.06
C ARG A 124 5.45 11.48 8.12
N MET A 125 6.48 10.99 7.43
CA MET A 125 6.36 9.92 6.44
C MET A 125 6.12 8.55 7.07
N ASP A 126 6.86 8.21 8.13
CA ASP A 126 6.54 7.15 9.08
C ASP A 126 6.41 7.77 10.47
N TYR A 127 5.17 7.87 10.94
CA TYR A 127 4.83 8.49 12.22
C TYR A 127 5.21 7.61 13.43
N VAL A 128 5.53 6.33 13.21
CA VAL A 128 5.96 5.40 14.26
C VAL A 128 7.48 5.44 14.45
N SER A 129 8.22 5.72 13.38
CA SER A 129 9.70 5.79 13.40
C SER A 129 10.29 7.13 12.93
N PRO A 130 9.84 8.29 13.47
CA PRO A 130 10.23 9.61 12.98
C PRO A 130 11.74 9.86 13.00
N LEU A 131 12.44 9.38 14.04
CA LEU A 131 13.88 9.61 14.20
C LEU A 131 14.73 8.88 13.15
N ASN A 132 14.26 7.73 12.67
CA ASN A 132 14.94 6.99 11.61
C ASN A 132 14.77 7.69 10.25
N ASN A 133 13.60 8.28 9.98
CA ASN A 133 13.36 9.07 8.77
C ASN A 133 14.24 10.32 8.74
N GLU A 134 14.28 11.06 9.84
CA GLU A 134 15.13 12.24 9.98
C GLU A 134 16.61 11.86 9.83
N LEU A 135 17.05 10.76 10.44
CA LEU A 135 18.42 10.27 10.33
C LEU A 135 18.79 9.98 8.87
N VAL A 136 17.97 9.23 8.13
CA VAL A 136 18.24 8.91 6.72
C VAL A 136 18.31 10.18 5.87
N PHE A 137 17.41 11.13 6.11
CA PHE A 137 17.44 12.42 5.41
C PHE A 137 18.72 13.21 5.73
N SER A 138 19.10 13.32 7.01
CA SER A 138 20.35 13.99 7.41
C SER A 138 21.58 13.33 6.81
N LEU A 139 21.68 12.00 6.84
CA LEU A 139 22.80 11.27 6.23
C LEU A 139 22.90 11.51 4.73
N ALA A 140 21.77 11.57 4.02
CA ALA A 140 21.75 11.88 2.60
C ALA A 140 22.24 13.32 2.32
N VAL A 141 21.79 14.29 3.11
CA VAL A 141 22.22 15.70 2.99
C VAL A 141 23.70 15.87 3.34
N GLU A 142 24.17 15.24 4.41
CA GLU A 142 25.57 15.26 4.84
C GLU A 142 26.50 14.71 3.75
N LYS A 143 26.11 13.61 3.12
CA LYS A 143 26.83 13.01 2.00
C LYS A 143 26.82 13.90 0.76
N LEU A 144 25.70 14.57 0.46
CA LEU A 144 25.62 15.52 -0.66
C LEU A 144 26.50 16.75 -0.45
N LEU A 145 26.67 17.19 0.79
CA LEU A 145 27.53 18.30 1.18
C LEU A 145 29.01 17.89 1.33
N GLY A 146 29.31 16.59 1.38
CA GLY A 146 30.66 16.05 1.56
C GLY A 146 31.22 16.25 2.97
N ILE A 147 30.34 16.33 3.98
CA ILE A 147 30.70 16.56 5.40
C ILE A 147 30.42 15.34 6.28
N ASP A 148 30.10 14.19 5.70
CA ASP A 148 29.78 12.95 6.41
C ASP A 148 30.94 12.44 7.28
N GLY A 149 32.18 12.77 6.92
CA GLY A 149 33.38 12.50 7.72
C GLY A 149 33.65 13.50 8.86
N ASP A 150 33.00 14.66 8.85
CA ASP A 150 33.25 15.77 9.80
C ASP A 150 32.28 15.77 10.99
N ILE A 151 31.35 14.81 11.03
CA ILE A 151 30.37 14.70 12.11
C ILE A 151 31.06 14.26 13.41
N PRO A 152 30.91 15.01 14.51
CA PRO A 152 31.54 14.65 15.79
C PRO A 152 31.09 13.27 16.27
N GLU A 153 32.03 12.49 16.82
CA GLU A 153 31.75 11.13 17.32
C GLU A 153 30.58 11.11 18.32
N ARG A 154 30.50 12.12 19.20
CA ARG A 154 29.39 12.29 20.14
C ARG A 154 28.02 12.35 19.45
N ALA A 155 27.92 13.02 18.30
CA ALA A 155 26.67 13.12 17.55
C ALA A 155 26.27 11.77 16.94
N VAL A 156 27.24 10.98 16.46
CA VAL A 156 27.00 9.62 15.94
C VAL A 156 26.44 8.71 17.04
N TRP A 157 27.04 8.72 18.23
CA TRP A 157 26.54 7.93 19.38
C TRP A 157 25.15 8.36 19.83
N MET A 158 24.85 9.66 19.81
CA MET A 158 23.50 10.16 20.12
C MET A 158 22.46 9.70 19.10
N ARG A 159 22.78 9.76 17.79
CA ARG A 159 21.92 9.25 16.72
C ARG A 159 21.63 7.77 16.92
N MET A 160 22.67 6.97 17.17
CA MET A 160 22.53 5.53 17.44
C MET A 160 21.60 5.25 18.64
N LEU A 161 21.83 5.91 19.77
CA LEU A 161 21.02 5.73 20.97
C LEU A 161 19.53 6.05 20.70
N LEU A 162 19.27 7.18 20.04
CA LEU A 162 17.91 7.63 19.74
C LEU A 162 17.21 6.73 18.71
N SER A 163 17.93 6.30 17.66
CA SER A 163 17.40 5.36 16.66
C SER A 163 17.06 4.01 17.27
N GLU A 164 17.90 3.48 18.15
CA GLU A 164 17.61 2.20 18.83
C GLU A 164 16.43 2.31 19.79
N LEU A 165 16.31 3.43 20.51
CA LEU A 165 15.14 3.68 21.35
C LEU A 165 13.86 3.77 20.52
N ASN A 166 13.89 4.48 19.39
CA ASN A 166 12.75 4.55 18.47
C ASN A 166 12.43 3.17 17.88
N ARG A 167 13.43 2.38 17.51
CA ARG A 167 13.25 1.02 16.97
C ARG A 167 12.50 0.14 17.97
N MET A 168 12.90 0.14 19.24
CA MET A 168 12.17 -0.59 20.29
C MET A 168 10.72 -0.09 20.41
N SER A 169 10.49 1.23 20.45
CA SER A 169 9.15 1.80 20.54
C SER A 169 8.25 1.38 19.36
N SER A 170 8.80 1.39 18.15
CA SER A 170 8.09 1.00 16.93
C SER A 170 7.68 -0.48 16.96
N HIS A 171 8.59 -1.36 17.37
CA HIS A 171 8.30 -2.78 17.50
C HIS A 171 7.32 -3.09 18.64
N LEU A 172 7.39 -2.39 19.76
CA LEU A 172 6.43 -2.55 20.85
C LEU A 172 5.03 -2.14 20.42
N LEU A 173 4.88 -1.06 19.64
CA LEU A 173 3.59 -0.68 19.07
C LEU A 173 3.08 -1.74 18.09
N PHE A 174 3.95 -2.31 17.26
CA PHE A 174 3.57 -3.37 16.33
C PHE A 174 3.11 -4.66 17.02
N MET A 175 3.69 -4.98 18.18
CA MET A 175 3.33 -6.18 18.95
C MET A 175 2.07 -6.01 19.80
N ALA A 176 1.66 -4.77 20.09
CA ALA A 176 0.52 -4.43 20.94
C ALA A 176 -0.80 -4.47 20.18
#